data_AF-A0A7V9FIB1-F1
#
_entry.id   AF-A0A7V9FIB1-F1
#
_cell.length_a   1.000
_cell.length_b   1.000
_cell.length_c   1.000
_cell.angle_alpha   90.00
_cell.angle_beta   90.00
_cell.angle_gamma   90.00
#
_symmetry.space_group_name_H-M   'P 1'
#
loop_
_entity.id
_entity.type
_entity.pdbx_description
1 polymer ?
#
loop_
_entity_poly.entity_id
_entity_poly.type
_entity_poly.pdbx_seq_one_letter_code
_entity_poly.pdbx_strand_id
1 'polypeptide(L)' 'MPSSKGQFRIELTPEQKERVRAATGKNAEAVELSVEELEERIAPAKPKLGLGGHA' A
#
# COMPACT_ATOMS: atom_id res chain seq x y z
N MET A 1 -23.42 -4.67 9.85
CA MET A 1 -22.09 -4.83 9.24
C MET A 1 -21.71 -3.47 8.70
N PRO A 2 -20.77 -2.72 9.30
CA PRO A 2 -20.44 -1.38 8.82
C PRO A 2 -19.95 -1.51 7.37
N SER A 3 -20.65 -0.81 6.48
CA SER A 3 -20.34 -0.76 5.06
C SER A 3 -18.92 -0.21 4.90
N SER A 4 -18.03 -0.95 4.24
CA SER A 4 -16.60 -0.71 4.02
C SER A 4 -16.27 0.52 3.16
N LYS A 5 -16.94 1.66 3.40
CA LYS A 5 -16.61 2.93 2.75
C LYS A 5 -15.26 3.41 3.29
N GLY A 6 -14.18 3.01 2.62
CA GLY A 6 -12.82 3.41 2.99
C GLY A 6 -11.76 2.32 2.88
N GLN A 7 -12.14 1.06 2.65
CA GLN A 7 -11.19 -0.06 2.52
C GLN A 7 -11.34 -0.76 1.17
N PHE A 8 -10.22 -0.94 0.49
CA PHE A 8 -10.12 -1.68 -0.76
C PHE A 8 -9.36 -2.97 -0.53
N ARG A 9 -9.97 -4.08 -0.96
CA ARG A 9 -9.36 -5.40 -0.94
C ARG A 9 -9.04 -5.84 -2.36
N ILE A 10 -7.78 -6.18 -2.60
CA ILE A 10 -7.27 -6.65 -3.89
C ILE A 10 -6.83 -8.10 -3.70
N GLU A 11 -7.55 -9.04 -4.32
CA GLU A 11 -7.14 -10.44 -4.31
C GLU A 11 -5.86 -10.62 -5.13
N LEU A 12 -4.91 -11.36 -4.56
CA LEU A 12 -3.65 -11.62 -5.23
C LEU A 12 -3.82 -12.74 -6.26
N THR A 13 -3.22 -12.55 -7.44
CA THR A 13 -3.06 -13.66 -8.39
C THR A 13 -2.07 -14.69 -7.84
N PRO A 14 -2.10 -15.95 -8.31
CA PRO A 14 -1.16 -16.99 -7.85
C PRO A 14 0.32 -16.54 -7.91
N GLU A 15 0.73 -15.91 -9.02
CA GLU A 15 2.08 -15.38 -9.17
C GLU A 15 2.41 -14.30 -8.12
N GLN A 16 1.46 -13.40 -7.83
CA GLN A 16 1.65 -12.38 -6.82
C GLN A 16 1.76 -12.97 -5.41
N LYS A 17 1.01 -14.03 -5.09
CA LYS A 17 1.12 -14.74 -3.81
C LYS A 17 2.51 -15.35 -3.62
N GLU A 18 3.05 -15.97 -4.67
CA GLU A 18 4.42 -16.51 -4.65
C GLU A 18 5.45 -15.42 -4.43
N ARG A 19 5.31 -14.27 -5.12
CA ARG A 19 6.20 -13.12 -4.94
C ARG A 19 6.14 -12.56 -3.52
N VAL A 20 4.95 -12.46 -2.92
CA VAL A 20 4.78 -12.02 -1.51
C VAL A 20 5.44 -13.02 -0.55
N ARG A 21 5.23 -14.32 -0.77
CA ARG A 21 5.86 -15.37 0.03
C ARG A 21 7.37 -15.33 -0.07
N ALA A 22 7.91 -15.18 -1.28
CA ALA A 22 9.35 -15.08 -1.50
C ALA A 22 9.97 -13.86 -0.80
N ALA A 23 9.27 -12.71 -0.82
CA ALA A 23 9.77 -11.48 -0.21
C ALA A 23 9.60 -11.40 1.31
N THR A 24 8.56 -12.02 1.87
CA THR A 24 8.15 -11.82 3.27
C THR A 24 8.15 -13.10 4.12
N GLY A 25 8.27 -14.26 3.49
CA GLY A 25 8.11 -15.58 4.14
C GLY A 25 6.67 -15.94 4.50
N LYS A 26 5.69 -15.07 4.19
CA LYS A 26 4.29 -15.24 4.59
C LYS A 26 3.40 -15.56 3.40
N ASN A 27 2.40 -16.42 3.61
CA ASN A 27 1.33 -16.64 2.66
C ASN A 27 0.29 -15.52 2.82
N ALA A 28 -0.06 -14.87 1.72
CA ALA A 28 -1.07 -13.81 1.69
C ALA A 28 -2.08 -14.08 0.58
N GLU A 29 -3.36 -13.82 0.85
CA GLU A 29 -4.45 -14.04 -0.10
C GLU A 29 -4.88 -12.75 -0.81
N ALA A 30 -4.79 -11.63 -0.11
CA ALA A 30 -5.19 -10.32 -0.59
C ALA A 30 -4.34 -9.23 0.06
N VAL A 31 -4.33 -8.05 -0.57
CA VAL A 31 -3.84 -6.81 0.00
C VAL A 31 -5.05 -5.95 0.35
N GLU A 32 -5.09 -5.44 1.58
CA GLU A 32 -6.11 -4.51 2.03
C GLU A 32 -5.46 -3.15 2.24
N LEU A 33 -6.05 -2.11 1.68
CA LEU A 33 -5.57 -0.73 1.77
C LEU A 33 -6.73 0.19 2.10
N SER A 34 -6.48 1.24 2.87
CA SER A 34 -7.41 2.34 3.03
C SER A 34 -7.38 3.28 1.80
N VAL A 35 -8.39 4.15 1.67
CA VAL A 35 -8.40 5.22 0.64
C VAL A 35 -7.16 6.10 0.80
N GLU A 36 -6.85 6.49 2.02
CA GLU A 36 -5.72 7.38 2.35
C GLU A 36 -4.39 6.75 1.91
N GLU A 37 -4.19 5.45 2.18
CA GLU A 37 -3.00 4.71 1.74
C GLU A 37 -2.88 4.62 0.21
N LEU A 38 -4.02 4.53 -0.50
CA LEU A 38 -4.03 4.56 -1.96
C LEU A 38 -3.69 5.96 -2.51
N GLU A 39 -4.24 7.01 -1.90
CA GLU A 39 -3.97 8.40 -2.27
C GLU A 39 -2.49 8.75 -2.12
N GLU A 40 -1.84 8.33 -1.03
CA GLU A 40 -0.40 8.53 -0.81
C GLU A 40 0.47 7.87 -1.90
N ARG A 41 0.01 6.76 -2.49
CA ARG A 41 0.72 6.05 -3.56
C ARG A 41 0.53 6.67 -4.94
N ILE A 42 -0.65 7.22 -5.22
CA ILE A 42 -0.98 7.82 -6.52
C ILE A 42 -0.50 9.27 -6.59
N ALA A 43 -0.73 10.02 -5.52
CA ALA A 43 -0.34 11.42 -5.38
C ALA A 43 0.52 11.57 -4.12
N PRO A 44 1.74 11.01 -4.10
CA PRO A 44 2.66 11.22 -2.99
C PRO A 44 2.82 12.73 -2.81
N ALA A 45 2.59 13.23 -1.60
CA ALA A 45 2.53 14.64 -1.27
C ALA A 45 3.90 15.34 -1.42
N LYS A 46 4.34 15.50 -2.67
CA LYS A 46 5.57 16.14 -3.16
C LYS A 46 6.87 15.57 -2.56
N PRO A 47 7.98 15.52 -3.34
CA PRO A 47 9.28 15.24 -2.73
C PRO A 47 9.52 16.32 -1.67
N LYS A 48 9.92 15.91 -0.45
CA LYS A 48 10.59 16.81 0.48
C LYS A 48 11.86 17.28 -0.23
N LEU A 49 11.74 18.35 -1.01
CA LEU A 49 12.89 19.09 -1.50
C LEU A 49 13.64 19.49 -0.24
N GLY A 50 14.87 18.99 -0.08
CA GLY A 50 15.67 19.20 1.10
C GLY A 50 15.81 20.68 1.40
N LEU A 51 15.03 21.18 2.35
CA LEU A 51 15.31 22.45 3.02
C LEU A 51 16.34 22.16 4.10
N GLY A 52 17.57 21.88 3.64
CA GLY A 52 18.77 22.08 4.43
C GLY A 52 18.99 23.58 4.61
N GLY A 53 18.19 24.19 5.47
CA GLY A 53 18.44 25.52 6.02
C GLY A 53 19.08 25.36 7.38
N HIS A 54 20.40 25.19 7.42
CA HIS A 54 21.17 25.49 8.62
C HIS A 54 21.65 26.94 8.51
N ALA A 55 21.11 27.75 9.41
CA ALA A 55 21.63 29.05 9.79
C ALA A 55 23.03 28.94 10.39
#